data_AF-A0A3C1T609-F1
#
_entry.id   AF-A0A3C1T609-F1
#
_cell.length_a   1.000
_cell.length_b   1.000
_cell.length_c   1.000
_cell.angle_alpha   90.00
_cell.angle_beta   90.00
_cell.angle_gamma   90.00
#
_symmetry.space_group_name_H-M   'P 1'
#
loop_
_entity.id
_entity.type
_entity.pdbx_description
1 polymer ?
#
loop_
_entity_poly.entity_id
_entity_poly.type
_entity_poly.pdbx_seq_one_letter_code
_entity_poly.pdbx_strand_id
1 'polypeptide(L)' 'MSVNKEIKKVTTNTLQKMKAAGEKISMITAYDFSFAKIFDHAGIDIILVGDSASNVMAGHETTLPITLDQM' A
#
# COMPACT_ATOMS: atom_id res chain seq x y z
N MET A 1 29.39 -11.74 -0.61
CA MET A 1 28.29 -10.90 -1.13
C MET A 1 27.38 -10.59 0.05
N SER A 2 27.14 -9.31 0.35
CA SER A 2 26.41 -8.91 1.55
C SER A 2 25.00 -9.49 1.53
N VAL A 3 24.65 -10.27 2.55
CA VAL A 3 23.37 -11.00 2.67
C VAL A 3 22.22 -10.10 3.15
N ASN A 4 22.49 -8.81 3.36
CA ASN A 4 21.49 -7.84 3.77
C ASN A 4 20.88 -7.20 2.52
N LYS A 5 19.70 -7.69 2.14
CA LYS A 5 18.82 -6.99 1.20
C LYS A 5 18.47 -5.64 1.84
N GLU A 6 18.87 -4.51 1.25
CA GLU A 6 18.41 -3.20 1.70
C GLU A 6 16.90 -3.11 1.49
N ILE A 7 16.14 -3.18 2.59
CA ILE A 7 14.70 -2.97 2.58
C ILE A 7 14.47 -1.47 2.80
N LYS A 8 14.02 -0.77 1.76
CA LYS A 8 13.64 0.64 1.85
C LYS A 8 12.37 0.75 2.71
N LYS A 9 12.54 1.04 4.01
CA LYS A 9 11.40 1.20 4.92
C LYS A 9 10.82 2.60 4.80
N VAL A 10 9.64 2.73 4.20
CA VAL A 10 8.87 3.98 4.18
C VAL A 10 8.20 4.16 5.54
N THR A 11 8.36 5.35 6.14
CA THR A 11 7.78 5.72 7.44
C THR A 11 7.03 7.04 7.30
N THR A 12 6.21 7.39 8.28
CA THR A 12 5.52 8.70 8.32
C THR A 12 6.50 9.87 8.22
N ASN A 13 7.69 9.77 8.84
CA ASN A 13 8.76 10.76 8.72
C ASN A 13 9.32 10.82 7.28
N THR A 14 9.49 9.67 6.62
CA THR A 14 9.91 9.61 5.22
C THR A 14 8.94 10.40 4.32
N LEU A 15 7.63 10.21 4.51
CA LEU A 15 6.60 10.93 3.74
C LEU A 15 6.60 12.44 3.99
N GLN A 16 6.83 12.87 5.24
CA GLN A 16 6.97 14.29 5.57
C GLN A 16 8.19 14.91 4.87
N LYS A 17 9.32 14.19 4.81
CA LYS A 17 10.52 14.62 4.08
C LYS A 17 10.28 14.71 2.58
N MET A 18 9.62 13.72 1.98
CA MET A 18 9.25 13.74 0.56
C MET A 18 8.39 14.96 0.22
N LYS A 19 7.38 15.25 1.07
CA LYS A 19 6.55 16.46 0.94
C LYS A 19 7.38 17.74 1.01
N ALA A 20 8.29 17.85 1.97
CA ALA A 20 9.16 19.02 2.12
C ALA A 20 10.13 19.20 0.94
N ALA A 21 10.59 18.09 0.35
CA ALA A 21 11.44 18.07 -0.84
C ALA A 21 10.68 18.30 -2.15
N GLY A 22 9.34 18.34 -2.13
CA GLY A 22 8.51 18.45 -3.34
C GLY A 22 8.42 17.17 -4.17
N GLU A 23 8.87 16.03 -3.61
CA GLU A 23 8.79 14.72 -4.24
C GLU A 23 7.34 14.20 -4.18
N LYS A 24 6.85 13.67 -5.31
CA LYS A 24 5.50 13.10 -5.39
C LYS A 24 5.49 11.73 -4.72
N ILE A 25 4.45 11.47 -3.92
CA ILE A 25 4.25 10.21 -3.21
C ILE A 25 3.32 9.33 -4.03
N SER A 26 3.74 8.10 -4.31
CA SER A 26 2.92 7.09 -4.99
C SER A 26 2.17 6.22 -3.97
N MET A 27 0.87 6.00 -4.19
CA MET A 27 0.04 5.17 -3.32
C MET A 27 -0.84 4.25 -4.18
N ILE A 28 -0.91 2.97 -3.82
CA ILE A 28 -1.77 1.99 -4.48
C ILE A 28 -2.52 1.15 -3.46
N THR A 29 -3.70 0.66 -3.82
CA THR A 29 -4.41 -0.33 -3.00
C THR A 29 -3.88 -1.73 -3.29
N ALA A 30 -3.75 -2.54 -2.24
CA ALA A 30 -3.43 -3.96 -2.36
C ALA A 30 -4.17 -4.73 -1.28
N TYR A 31 -4.69 -5.91 -1.63
CA TYR A 31 -5.53 -6.71 -0.73
C TYR A 31 -5.00 -8.13 -0.53
N ASP A 32 -3.88 -8.48 -1.18
CA ASP A 32 -3.22 -9.77 -0.97
C ASP A 32 -1.69 -9.65 -0.98
N PHE A 33 -1.05 -10.71 -0.51
CA PHE A 33 0.40 -10.82 -0.39
C PHE A 33 1.13 -10.75 -1.74
N SER A 34 0.54 -11.33 -2.79
CA SER A 34 1.17 -11.42 -4.11
C SER A 34 1.29 -10.03 -4.73
N PHE A 35 0.21 -9.24 -4.70
CA PHE A 35 0.22 -7.86 -5.17
C PHE A 35 1.09 -6.96 -4.29
N ALA A 36 1.02 -7.11 -2.96
CA ALA A 36 1.87 -6.32 -2.07
C ALA A 36 3.36 -6.52 -2.38
N LYS A 37 3.77 -7.76 -2.66
CA LYS A 37 5.15 -8.07 -3.06
C LYS A 37 5.51 -7.46 -4.41
N ILE A 38 4.61 -7.50 -5.40
CA ILE A 38 4.83 -6.87 -6.71
C ILE A 38 4.99 -5.35 -6.56
N PHE A 39 4.15 -4.70 -5.77
CA PHE A 39 4.17 -3.25 -5.57
C PHE A 39 5.40 -2.78 -4.78
N ASP A 40 5.84 -3.53 -3.78
CA ASP A 40 7.11 -3.30 -3.09
C ASP A 40 8.29 -3.35 -4.07
N HIS A 41 8.32 -4.36 -4.95
CA HIS A 41 9.32 -4.46 -6.01
C HIS A 41 9.23 -3.36 -7.07
N ALA A 42 8.03 -2.83 -7.33
CA ALA A 42 7.81 -1.71 -8.25
C ALA A 42 8.19 -0.35 -7.65
N GLY A 43 8.50 -0.28 -6.35
CA GLY A 43 8.93 0.93 -5.67
C GLY A 43 7.79 1.86 -5.25
N ILE A 44 6.59 1.31 -5.03
CA ILE A 44 5.45 2.10 -4.53
C ILE A 44 5.72 2.53 -3.08
N ASP A 45 5.46 3.80 -2.77
CA ASP A 45 5.78 4.36 -1.45
C ASP A 45 4.80 3.91 -0.36
N ILE A 46 3.52 3.77 -0.69
CA ILE A 46 2.46 3.39 0.26
C ILE A 46 1.51 2.36 -0.33
N ILE A 47 1.23 1.31 0.43
CA ILE A 47 0.15 0.36 0.15
C ILE A 47 -1.04 0.68 1.07
N LEU A 48 -2.23 0.83 0.50
CA LEU A 48 -3.48 1.07 1.20
C LEU A 48 -4.35 -0.19 1.18
N VAL A 49 -4.54 -0.82 2.34
CA VAL A 49 -5.59 -1.83 2.53
C VAL A 49 -6.87 -1.07 2.86
N GLY A 50 -7.67 -0.79 1.82
CA GLY A 50 -8.85 0.05 1.91
C GLY A 50 -10.16 -0.73 1.88
N ASP A 51 -11.24 -0.10 2.33
CA ASP A 51 -12.62 -0.58 2.26
C ASP A 51 -13.13 -0.74 0.80
N SER A 52 -12.41 -0.16 -0.17
CA SER A 52 -12.61 -0.38 -1.60
C SER A 52 -12.46 -1.85 -2.02
N ALA A 53 -11.86 -2.72 -1.20
CA ALA A 53 -11.94 -4.17 -1.36
C ALA A 53 -13.39 -4.68 -1.51
N SER A 54 -14.35 -4.03 -0.85
CA SER A 54 -15.78 -4.34 -0.95
C SER A 54 -16.30 -4.28 -2.39
N ASN A 55 -15.86 -3.28 -3.16
CA ASN A 55 -16.27 -3.12 -4.55
C ASN A 55 -15.52 -4.06 -5.49
N VAL A 56 -14.18 -4.12 -5.39
CA VAL A 56 -13.34 -4.82 -6.38
C VAL A 56 -13.22 -6.32 -6.12
N MET A 57 -13.29 -6.76 -4.86
CA MET A 57 -13.12 -8.17 -4.50
C MET A 57 -14.43 -8.85 -4.12
N ALA A 58 -15.33 -8.16 -3.39
CA ALA A 58 -16.61 -8.73 -2.95
C ALA A 58 -17.80 -8.42 -3.89
N GLY A 59 -17.60 -7.53 -4.88
CA GLY A 59 -18.62 -7.23 -5.90
C GLY A 59 -19.82 -6.42 -5.38
N HIS A 60 -19.67 -5.73 -4.25
CA HIS A 60 -20.72 -4.89 -3.70
C HIS A 60 -20.80 -3.53 -4.41
N GLU A 61 -22.01 -2.96 -4.51
CA GLU A 61 -22.21 -1.61 -5.06
C GLU A 61 -21.64 -0.51 -4.15
N THR A 62 -21.42 -0.79 -2.86
CA THR A 62 -20.94 0.18 -1.87
C THR A 62 -19.89 -0.42 -0.95
N THR A 63 -19.13 0.42 -0.22
CA THR A 63 -18.14 -0.03 0.78
C THR A 63 -18.72 -0.28 2.18
N LEU A 64 -20.00 0.01 2.39
CA LEU A 64 -20.70 -0.19 3.67
C LEU A 64 -20.75 -1.64 4.20
N PRO A 65 -20.81 -2.71 3.39
CA PRO A 65 -20.96 -4.07 3.90
C PRO A 65 -19.64 -4.71 4.35
N ILE A 66 -18.48 -4.07 4.18
CA ILE A 66 -17.20 -4.64 4.61
C ILE A 66 -17.10 -4.64 6.14
N THR A 67 -16.66 -5.77 6.70
CA THR A 67 -16.45 -5.90 8.16
C THR A 67 -14.97 -5.80 8.51
N LEU A 68 -14.67 -5.59 9.80
CA LEU A 68 -13.29 -5.53 10.30
C LEU A 68 -12.54 -6.87 10.11
N ASP A 69 -13.27 -7.98 10.04
CA ASP A 69 -12.70 -9.32 9.78
C ASP A 69 -12.31 -9.52 8.30
N GLN A 70 -12.78 -8.63 7.41
CA GLN A 70 -12.52 -8.67 5.97
C GLN A 70 -11.43 -7.69 5.53
N MET A 71 -10.86 -6.92 6.47
CA MET A 71 -9.70 -6.04 6.27
C MET A 71 -8.44 -6.67 6.83
#